data_AF-A0A1G0D2C5-F1
#
_entry.id   AF-A0A1G0D2C5-F1
#
_cell.length_a   1.000
_cell.length_b   1.000
_cell.length_c   1.000
_cell.angle_alpha   90.00
_cell.angle_beta   90.00
_cell.angle_gamma   90.00
#
_symmetry.space_group_name_H-M   'P 1'
#
loop_
_entity.id
_entity.type
_entity.pdbx_description
1 polymer ?
#
loop_
_entity_poly.entity_id
_entity_poly.type
_entity_poly.pdbx_seq_one_letter_code
_entity_poly.pdbx_strand_id
1 'polypeptide(L)'
;MTGKLLTLITLFLLALSPAASHAGDPWVKPGTDGKPEVQLYFFWSLTCPHCTEAHPYIAAIPQARPWVKLHALELNRSAENVRLYQIMAKQLGEKAVSVPALLFCGEMHVGWADDATTGAMIRQRLDDCRARAMGEPSATSTPLRETIQLPLLGAIDPSSLSLPALTLVLAGLDAFNPCAFFVLLFLLSMLAHQKSRKRMLLIGGVFVMVSGLMYFAFMAAWLNVFQLFGHLAWVTLAAGALAVFVGAVNVKDFFLFEKGITLSIPESKKPDIFRRARTILAAENLPAMLAATIFLAIAANFYELLCTAGFPMVYTRLLTLADLSAVGRYGYLAAYNLIYVVPLALIVIVFARTLGARKLTEREGRLLKLMSGVMMLELGAILLLAPERVSQIGIAFGLMAVAVGVTWLAARLTRTEQG
;
A
#
# COMPACT_ATOMS: atom_id res chain seq x y z
N MET A 1 50.69 25.85 42.95
CA MET A 1 50.21 24.45 43.05
C MET A 1 49.14 24.08 42.01
N THR A 2 48.71 25.00 41.15
CA THR A 2 47.64 24.79 40.16
C THR A 2 48.11 24.25 38.80
N GLY A 3 49.36 24.52 38.40
CA GLY A 3 49.89 24.09 37.09
C GLY A 3 50.25 22.60 36.98
N LYS A 4 50.68 21.95 38.07
CA LYS A 4 51.06 20.52 38.09
C LYS A 4 49.85 19.58 38.17
N LEU A 5 48.74 20.02 38.74
CA LEU A 5 47.52 19.22 38.84
C LEU A 5 46.81 19.13 37.49
N LEU A 6 46.85 20.19 36.69
CA LEU A 6 46.22 20.23 35.37
C LEU A 6 46.94 19.33 34.36
N THR A 7 48.28 19.24 34.41
CA THR A 7 49.09 18.36 33.54
C THR A 7 48.94 16.88 33.90
N LEU A 8 48.78 16.55 35.19
CA LEU A 8 48.51 15.19 35.64
C LEU A 8 47.10 14.71 35.21
N ILE A 9 46.10 15.61 35.22
CA ILE A 9 44.75 15.29 34.75
C ILE A 9 44.72 15.10 33.23
N THR A 10 45.49 15.87 32.45
CA THR A 10 45.57 15.68 30.99
C THR A 10 46.33 14.41 30.59
N LEU A 11 47.41 14.05 31.30
CA LEU A 11 48.11 12.78 31.05
C LEU A 11 47.27 11.57 31.46
N PHE A 12 46.46 11.67 32.52
CA PHE A 12 45.56 10.60 32.94
C PHE A 12 44.37 10.42 31.97
N LEU A 13 43.88 11.51 31.37
CA LEU A 13 42.83 11.47 30.33
C LEU A 13 43.33 10.90 28.99
N LEU A 14 44.61 11.08 28.64
CA LEU A 14 45.20 10.47 27.44
C LEU A 14 45.51 8.96 27.63
N ALA A 15 45.83 8.53 28.86
CA ALA A 15 46.07 7.12 29.19
C ALA A 15 44.77 6.28 29.34
N LEU A 16 43.60 6.91 29.35
CA LEU A 16 42.28 6.27 29.41
C LEU A 16 41.64 6.09 28.03
N SER A 17 42.37 6.30 26.93
CA SER A 17 41.90 5.86 25.61
C SER A 17 41.85 4.34 25.64
N PRO A 18 40.67 3.69 25.58
CA PRO A 18 40.66 2.28 25.31
C PRO A 18 41.31 2.12 23.94
N ALA A 19 42.42 1.40 23.86
CA ALA A 19 42.81 0.78 22.61
C ALA A 19 41.57 0.00 22.17
N ALA A 20 40.87 0.53 21.16
CA ALA A 20 39.76 -0.16 20.54
C ALA A 20 40.37 -1.39 19.87
N SER A 21 40.47 -2.47 20.64
CA SER A 21 40.65 -3.81 20.15
C SER A 21 39.58 -3.99 19.09
N HIS A 22 39.97 -3.92 17.82
CA HIS A 22 39.12 -4.34 16.72
C HIS A 22 38.82 -5.81 16.96
N ALA A 23 37.70 -6.09 17.64
CA ALA A 23 37.09 -7.40 17.58
C ALA A 23 36.94 -7.70 16.08
N GLY A 24 37.58 -8.78 15.61
CA GLY A 24 37.67 -9.09 14.19
C GLY A 24 36.30 -8.97 13.53
N ASP A 25 36.26 -8.28 12.39
CA ASP A 25 35.03 -8.07 11.63
C ASP A 25 34.42 -9.45 11.30
N PRO A 26 33.24 -9.81 11.84
CA PRO A 26 32.64 -11.11 11.59
C PRO A 26 32.26 -11.32 10.12
N TRP A 27 32.21 -10.23 9.35
CA TRP A 27 31.80 -10.20 7.95
C TRP A 27 32.96 -10.40 6.97
N VAL A 28 34.20 -10.15 7.39
CA VAL A 28 35.37 -10.22 6.53
C VAL A 28 36.47 -11.02 7.21
N LYS A 29 36.85 -12.14 6.59
CA LYS A 29 37.90 -13.03 7.10
C LYS A 29 39.10 -13.05 6.14
N PRO A 30 40.31 -13.38 6.61
CA PRO A 30 41.43 -13.63 5.72
C PRO A 30 41.12 -14.87 4.86
N GLY A 31 41.12 -14.68 3.54
CA GLY A 31 41.01 -15.76 2.56
C GLY A 31 42.30 -16.58 2.47
N THR A 32 42.24 -17.68 1.72
CA THR A 32 43.39 -18.59 1.51
C THR A 32 44.58 -17.93 0.79
N ASP A 33 44.33 -16.84 0.07
CA ASP A 33 45.30 -16.00 -0.63
C ASP A 33 45.77 -14.78 0.20
N GLY A 34 45.35 -14.70 1.48
CA GLY A 34 45.64 -13.57 2.35
C GLY A 34 44.82 -12.31 2.06
N LYS A 35 43.92 -12.34 1.07
CA LYS A 35 43.02 -11.23 0.73
C LYS A 35 41.69 -11.36 1.50
N PRO A 36 40.91 -10.27 1.65
CA PRO A 36 39.61 -10.28 2.29
C PRO A 36 38.62 -11.25 1.60
N GLU A 37 38.14 -12.23 2.36
CA GLU A 37 37.03 -13.12 2.04
C GLU A 37 35.76 -12.64 2.76
N VAL A 38 34.76 -12.24 1.97
CA VAL A 38 33.50 -11.70 2.49
C VAL A 38 32.54 -12.84 2.81
N GLN A 39 32.01 -12.85 4.03
CA GLN A 39 31.04 -13.83 4.50
C GLN A 39 29.62 -13.38 4.15
N LEU A 40 28.95 -14.12 3.27
CA LEU A 40 27.57 -13.88 2.85
C LEU A 40 26.66 -14.94 3.47
N TYR A 41 25.77 -14.53 4.37
CA TYR A 41 24.78 -15.41 4.97
C TYR A 41 23.44 -15.24 4.25
N PHE A 42 22.92 -16.33 3.70
CA PHE A 42 21.63 -16.37 3.02
C PHE A 42 20.67 -17.25 3.81
N PHE A 43 19.77 -16.62 4.57
CA PHE A 43 18.72 -17.31 5.30
C PHE A 43 17.47 -17.44 4.44
N TRP A 44 16.98 -18.67 4.29
CA TRP A 44 15.92 -18.99 3.35
C TRP A 44 15.02 -20.13 3.84
N SER A 45 13.88 -20.30 3.19
CA SER A 45 12.86 -21.29 3.57
C SER A 45 12.38 -22.07 2.34
N LEU A 46 12.16 -23.37 2.51
CA LEU A 46 11.55 -24.26 1.51
C LEU A 46 10.13 -23.86 1.13
N THR A 47 9.41 -23.21 2.04
CA THR A 47 8.01 -22.77 1.86
C THR A 47 7.90 -21.35 1.28
N CYS A 48 9.02 -20.74 0.90
CA CYS A 48 9.10 -19.35 0.44
C CYS A 48 9.42 -19.28 -1.07
N PRO A 49 8.46 -18.86 -1.93
CA PRO A 49 8.67 -18.80 -3.38
C PRO A 49 9.81 -17.86 -3.79
N HIS A 50 9.89 -16.68 -3.19
CA HIS A 50 10.99 -15.73 -3.44
C HIS A 50 12.35 -16.29 -3.04
N CYS A 51 12.39 -17.16 -2.03
CA CYS A 51 13.60 -17.83 -1.62
C CYS A 51 14.04 -18.84 -2.68
N THR A 52 13.10 -19.62 -3.21
CA THR A 52 13.39 -20.59 -4.29
C THR A 52 13.84 -19.90 -5.58
N GLU A 53 13.27 -18.73 -5.89
CA GLU A 53 13.65 -17.92 -7.05
C GLU A 53 15.05 -17.30 -6.89
N ALA A 54 15.37 -16.78 -5.69
CA ALA A 54 16.67 -16.19 -5.39
C ALA A 54 17.81 -17.22 -5.35
N HIS A 55 17.50 -18.44 -4.92
CA HIS A 55 18.48 -19.48 -4.61
C HIS A 55 19.49 -19.77 -5.74
N PRO A 56 19.09 -19.99 -7.01
CA PRO A 56 20.06 -20.27 -8.08
C PRO A 56 21.03 -19.10 -8.30
N TYR A 57 20.54 -17.85 -8.24
CA TYR A 57 21.36 -16.67 -8.47
C TYR A 57 22.34 -16.41 -7.33
N ILE A 58 21.89 -16.56 -6.08
CA ILE A 58 22.74 -16.40 -4.89
C ILE A 58 23.78 -17.52 -4.84
N ALA A 59 23.40 -18.77 -5.14
CA ALA A 59 24.31 -19.91 -5.17
C ALA A 59 25.40 -19.78 -6.26
N ALA A 60 25.15 -19.02 -7.32
CA ALA A 60 26.12 -18.74 -8.37
C ALA A 60 27.14 -17.64 -7.99
N ILE A 61 26.90 -16.84 -6.94
CA ILE A 61 27.77 -15.73 -6.55
C ILE A 61 29.22 -16.18 -6.33
N PRO A 62 29.52 -17.25 -5.57
CA PRO A 62 30.90 -17.69 -5.37
C PRO A 62 31.63 -18.12 -6.65
N GLN A 63 30.91 -18.50 -7.71
CA GLN A 63 31.52 -18.87 -8.99
C GLN A 63 32.09 -17.64 -9.71
N ALA A 64 31.34 -16.54 -9.72
CA ALA A 64 31.78 -15.27 -10.29
C ALA A 64 32.68 -14.46 -9.33
N ARG A 65 32.55 -14.70 -8.02
CA ARG A 65 33.29 -14.02 -6.95
C ARG A 65 33.85 -15.05 -5.96
N PRO A 66 35.00 -15.71 -6.28
CA PRO A 66 35.58 -16.77 -5.44
C PRO A 66 35.94 -16.34 -4.01
N TRP A 67 36.00 -15.04 -3.78
CA TRP A 67 36.26 -14.39 -2.48
C TRP A 67 35.00 -14.20 -1.63
N VAL A 68 33.83 -14.60 -2.10
CA VAL A 68 32.58 -14.63 -1.31
C VAL A 68 32.38 -16.02 -0.76
N LYS A 69 32.36 -16.15 0.57
CA LYS A 69 31.94 -17.38 1.25
C LYS A 69 30.44 -17.34 1.51
N LEU A 70 29.70 -18.10 0.72
CA LEU A 70 28.26 -18.25 0.89
C LEU A 70 27.92 -19.28 1.98
N HIS A 71 27.11 -18.86 2.95
CA HIS A 71 26.45 -19.70 3.95
C HIS A 71 24.95 -19.72 3.64
N ALA A 72 24.50 -20.71 2.85
CA ALA A 72 23.08 -20.89 2.55
C ALA A 72 22.40 -21.70 3.67
N LEU A 73 21.54 -21.05 4.45
CA LEU A 73 20.99 -21.56 5.71
C LEU A 73 19.46 -21.70 5.61
N GLU A 74 19.01 -22.94 5.48
CA GLU A 74 17.58 -23.29 5.39
C GLU A 74 16.93 -23.30 6.78
N LEU A 75 15.78 -22.65 6.94
CA LEU A 75 15.14 -22.42 8.24
C LEU A 75 14.08 -23.46 8.65
N ASN A 76 13.36 -24.09 7.71
CA ASN A 76 12.25 -24.99 8.04
C ASN A 76 12.72 -26.25 8.78
N ARG A 77 13.90 -26.77 8.45
CA ARG A 77 14.41 -28.05 8.98
C ARG A 77 15.50 -27.88 10.05
N SER A 78 15.93 -26.65 10.34
CA SER A 78 17.01 -26.38 11.29
C SER A 78 16.65 -25.28 12.28
N ALA A 79 16.32 -25.69 13.52
CA ALA A 79 16.14 -24.76 14.63
C ALA A 79 17.43 -23.99 14.98
N GLU A 80 18.59 -24.56 14.66
CA GLU A 80 19.89 -23.89 14.83
C GLU A 80 20.04 -22.71 13.86
N ASN A 81 19.67 -22.89 12.59
CA ASN A 81 19.71 -21.82 11.60
C ASN A 81 18.74 -20.68 11.96
N VAL A 82 17.58 -21.00 12.53
CA VAL A 82 16.63 -20.00 13.04
C VAL A 82 17.25 -19.19 14.18
N ARG A 83 17.92 -19.84 15.14
CA ARG A 83 18.60 -19.16 16.26
C ARG A 83 19.74 -18.28 15.74
N LEU A 84 20.53 -18.79 14.79
CA LEU A 84 21.63 -18.04 14.19
C LEU A 84 21.09 -16.79 13.47
N TYR A 85 20.00 -16.91 12.71
CA TYR A 85 19.37 -15.76 12.06
C TYR A 85 18.94 -14.69 13.06
N GLN A 86 18.30 -15.11 14.16
CA GLN A 86 17.87 -14.19 15.22
C GLN A 86 19.05 -13.47 15.89
N ILE A 87 20.13 -14.19 16.18
CA ILE A 87 21.33 -13.62 16.80
C ILE A 87 21.99 -12.60 15.87
N MET A 88 22.18 -12.96 14.60
CA MET A 88 22.85 -12.10 13.62
C MET A 88 22.02 -10.85 13.29
N ALA A 89 20.70 -11.00 13.10
CA ALA A 89 19.82 -9.85 12.92
C ALA A 89 19.88 -8.90 14.12
N LYS A 90 19.84 -9.44 15.35
CA LYS A 90 19.91 -8.64 16.58
C LYS A 90 21.23 -7.89 16.71
N GLN A 91 22.36 -8.47 16.29
CA GLN A 91 23.66 -7.79 16.27
C GLN A 91 23.70 -6.59 15.33
N LEU A 92 22.88 -6.60 14.28
CA LEU A 92 22.71 -5.50 13.34
C LEU A 92 21.66 -4.47 13.79
N GLY A 93 21.07 -4.64 14.98
CA GLY A 93 19.95 -3.80 15.45
C GLY A 93 18.61 -4.15 14.80
N GLU A 94 18.57 -5.24 14.03
CA GLU A 94 17.46 -5.66 13.19
C GLU A 94 16.68 -6.85 13.79
N LYS A 95 15.54 -7.21 13.17
CA LYS A 95 14.73 -8.35 13.57
C LYS A 95 14.68 -9.43 12.48
N ALA A 96 14.86 -10.68 12.88
CA ALA A 96 14.74 -11.85 12.03
C ALA A 96 13.26 -12.24 11.80
N VAL A 97 12.56 -11.49 10.94
CA VAL A 97 11.10 -11.65 10.73
C VAL A 97 10.72 -12.18 9.35
N SER A 98 11.61 -12.14 8.36
CA SER A 98 11.24 -12.45 6.96
C SER A 98 12.40 -13.07 6.19
N VAL A 99 12.06 -13.85 5.16
CA VAL A 99 13.01 -14.49 4.24
C VAL A 99 12.58 -14.25 2.79
N PRO A 100 13.49 -14.25 1.80
CA PRO A 100 14.93 -14.46 1.94
C PRO A 100 15.62 -13.29 2.65
N ALA A 101 16.61 -13.57 3.49
CA ALA A 101 17.42 -12.55 4.14
C ALA A 101 18.90 -12.78 3.85
N LEU A 102 19.58 -11.75 3.36
CA LEU A 102 21.01 -11.75 3.07
C LEU A 102 21.73 -10.82 4.03
N LEU A 103 22.67 -11.37 4.80
CA LEU A 103 23.46 -10.62 5.77
C LEU A 103 24.93 -10.67 5.36
N PHE A 104 25.53 -9.50 5.18
CA PHE A 104 26.95 -9.36 4.84
C PHE A 104 27.40 -7.93 5.17
N CYS A 105 28.67 -7.77 5.53
CA CYS A 105 29.32 -6.46 5.69
C CYS A 105 28.60 -5.46 6.60
N GLY A 106 28.00 -5.96 7.68
CA GLY A 106 27.24 -5.12 8.62
C GLY A 106 25.85 -4.70 8.13
N GLU A 107 25.37 -5.26 7.01
CA GLU A 107 24.07 -4.93 6.43
C GLU A 107 23.15 -6.17 6.42
N MET A 108 21.84 -5.95 6.53
CA MET A 108 20.81 -6.96 6.34
C MET A 108 19.85 -6.53 5.24
N HIS A 109 19.76 -7.33 4.18
CA HIS A 109 18.86 -7.12 3.05
C HIS A 109 17.78 -8.20 3.05
N VAL A 110 16.51 -7.80 2.99
CA VAL A 110 15.37 -8.73 3.10
C VAL A 110 14.50 -8.63 1.86
N GLY A 111 14.11 -9.80 1.34
CA GLY A 111 13.28 -9.93 0.15
C GLY A 111 14.10 -10.13 -1.12
N TRP A 112 13.40 -10.54 -2.18
CA TRP A 112 13.98 -10.75 -3.50
C TRP A 112 12.92 -10.38 -4.55
N ALA A 113 13.25 -9.43 -5.42
CA ALA A 113 12.43 -9.09 -6.57
C ALA A 113 12.86 -9.92 -7.79
N ASP A 114 14.05 -9.67 -8.32
CA ASP A 114 14.66 -10.44 -9.40
C ASP A 114 16.19 -10.27 -9.40
N ASP A 115 16.88 -10.97 -10.30
CA ASP A 115 18.34 -10.91 -10.42
C ASP A 115 18.84 -9.59 -11.03
N ALA A 116 18.06 -8.96 -11.90
CA ALA A 116 18.44 -7.71 -12.57
C ALA A 116 18.45 -6.51 -11.60
N THR A 117 17.61 -6.55 -10.56
CA THR A 117 17.44 -5.50 -9.56
C THR A 117 18.13 -5.86 -8.25
N THR A 118 17.51 -6.74 -7.45
CA THR A 118 18.00 -7.13 -6.12
C THR A 118 19.32 -7.88 -6.23
N GLY A 119 19.44 -8.80 -7.20
CA GLY A 119 20.68 -9.54 -7.46
C GLY A 119 21.85 -8.62 -7.85
N ALA A 120 21.62 -7.66 -8.75
CA ALA A 120 22.63 -6.68 -9.15
C ALA A 120 23.08 -5.80 -7.98
N MET A 121 22.14 -5.31 -7.17
CA MET A 121 22.43 -4.54 -5.96
C MET A 121 23.29 -5.33 -4.97
N ILE A 122 22.93 -6.58 -4.67
CA ILE A 122 23.70 -7.45 -3.74
C ILE A 122 25.13 -7.63 -4.25
N ARG A 123 25.30 -7.94 -5.53
CA ARG A 123 26.61 -8.11 -6.15
C ARG A 123 27.47 -6.85 -6.04
N GLN A 124 26.90 -5.68 -6.35
CA GLN A 124 27.59 -4.41 -6.22
C GLN A 124 28.01 -4.12 -4.76
N ARG A 125 27.12 -4.34 -3.80
CA ARG A 125 27.40 -4.10 -2.38
C ARG A 125 28.48 -5.04 -1.83
N LEU A 126 28.52 -6.29 -2.30
CA LEU A 126 29.60 -7.23 -1.98
C LEU A 126 30.94 -6.73 -2.52
N ASP A 127 30.95 -6.22 -3.76
CA ASP A 127 32.15 -5.67 -4.40
C ASP A 127 32.67 -4.45 -3.62
N ASP A 128 31.78 -3.53 -3.26
CA ASP A 128 32.10 -2.35 -2.45
C ASP A 128 32.68 -2.72 -1.09
N CYS A 129 32.09 -3.74 -0.44
CA CYS A 129 32.58 -4.22 0.85
C CYS A 129 33.99 -4.76 0.77
N ARG A 130 34.29 -5.56 -0.27
CA ARG A 130 35.64 -6.07 -0.48
C ARG A 130 36.63 -4.95 -0.78
N ALA A 131 36.25 -3.96 -1.60
CA ALA A 131 37.09 -2.81 -1.90
C ALA A 131 37.44 -2.03 -0.62
N ARG A 132 36.47 -1.79 0.28
CA ARG A 132 36.71 -1.16 1.59
C ARG A 132 37.66 -1.98 2.46
N ALA A 133 37.47 -3.29 2.50
CA ALA A 133 38.36 -4.20 3.25
C ALA A 133 39.79 -4.25 2.69
N MET A 134 39.97 -3.95 1.41
CA MET A 134 41.27 -3.82 0.75
C MET A 134 41.91 -2.44 0.94
N GLY A 135 41.23 -1.49 1.60
CA GLY A 135 41.71 -0.13 1.79
C GLY A 135 41.66 0.75 0.54
N GLU A 136 40.89 0.35 -0.48
CA GLU A 136 40.70 1.16 -1.69
C GLU A 136 39.73 2.31 -1.42
N PRO A 137 40.03 3.55 -1.88
CA PRO A 137 39.08 4.65 -1.78
C PRO A 137 37.81 4.28 -2.57
N SER A 138 36.70 4.09 -1.87
CA SER A 138 35.41 3.82 -2.51
C SER A 138 35.10 4.94 -3.50
N ALA A 139 34.99 4.59 -4.79
CA ALA A 139 34.41 5.48 -5.79
C ALA A 139 33.06 5.94 -5.25
N THR A 140 32.87 7.25 -5.20
CA THR A 140 31.72 7.93 -4.63
C THR A 140 30.44 7.30 -5.18
N SER A 141 29.73 6.56 -4.34
CA SER A 141 28.44 5.99 -4.69
C SER A 141 27.46 7.14 -4.85
N THR A 142 27.21 7.52 -6.10
CA THR A 142 25.94 8.17 -6.43
C THR A 142 24.88 7.10 -6.19
N PRO A 143 23.97 7.26 -5.21
CA PRO A 143 22.88 6.31 -5.05
C PRO A 143 22.11 6.31 -6.36
N LEU A 144 21.92 5.12 -6.95
CA LEU A 144 21.02 4.94 -8.08
C LEU A 144 19.60 5.22 -7.56
N ARG A 145 19.22 6.50 -7.59
CA ARG A 145 17.90 6.99 -7.22
C ARG A 145 16.96 6.62 -8.34
N GLU A 146 16.05 5.71 -8.04
CA GLU A 146 14.95 5.37 -8.93
C GLU A 146 13.97 6.57 -8.95
N THR A 147 14.18 7.47 -9.91
CA THR A 147 13.34 8.66 -10.06
C THR A 147 12.00 8.29 -10.70
N ILE A 148 10.90 8.53 -10.00
CA ILE A 148 9.55 8.38 -10.55
C ILE A 148 9.20 9.65 -11.32
N GLN A 149 8.94 9.53 -12.63
CA GLN A 149 8.52 10.65 -13.47
C GLN A 149 6.99 10.77 -13.45
N LEU A 150 6.47 11.90 -12.98
CA LEU A 150 5.04 12.24 -13.01
C LEU A 150 4.73 13.18 -14.18
N PRO A 151 3.62 12.98 -14.92
CA PRO A 151 3.35 13.69 -16.18
C PRO A 151 3.11 15.20 -16.06
N LEU A 152 3.00 15.74 -14.84
CA LEU A 152 2.73 17.16 -14.59
C LEU A 152 3.69 17.84 -13.59
N LEU A 153 4.48 17.06 -12.85
CA LEU A 153 5.27 17.54 -11.70
C LEU A 153 6.79 17.31 -11.87
N GLY A 154 7.22 16.63 -12.94
CA GLY A 154 8.62 16.30 -13.17
C GLY A 154 9.10 15.08 -12.37
N ALA A 155 10.40 14.83 -12.38
CA ALA A 155 11.03 13.76 -11.61
C ALA A 155 11.00 14.10 -10.12
N ILE A 156 10.24 13.33 -9.34
CA ILE A 156 10.19 13.51 -7.88
C ILE A 156 10.94 12.35 -7.24
N ASP A 157 11.93 12.69 -6.43
CA ASP A 157 12.71 11.74 -5.64
C ASP A 157 11.78 11.14 -4.57
N PRO A 158 11.50 9.82 -4.55
CA PRO A 158 10.63 9.20 -3.55
C PRO A 158 11.12 9.42 -2.11
N SER A 159 12.43 9.64 -1.92
CA SER A 159 13.06 10.02 -0.64
C SER A 159 12.85 11.50 -0.24
N SER A 160 12.30 12.34 -1.12
CA SER A 160 12.02 13.76 -0.84
C SER A 160 10.58 14.04 -0.37
N LEU A 161 9.65 13.11 -0.59
CA LEU A 161 8.31 13.16 0.00
C LEU A 161 8.37 12.51 1.38
N SER A 162 8.29 13.34 2.41
CA SER A 162 8.11 12.84 3.77
C SER A 162 6.86 11.95 3.83
N LEU A 163 6.91 10.89 4.64
CA LEU A 163 5.77 9.98 4.85
C LEU A 163 4.42 10.72 5.09
N PRO A 164 4.37 11.85 5.83
CA PRO A 164 3.15 12.66 5.93
C PRO A 164 2.66 13.23 4.60
N ALA A 165 3.56 13.73 3.74
CA ALA A 165 3.19 14.28 2.44
C ALA A 165 2.66 13.19 1.50
N LEU A 166 3.30 12.01 1.50
CA LEU A 166 2.81 10.84 0.77
C LEU A 166 1.41 10.42 1.25
N THR A 167 1.21 10.40 2.57
CA THR A 167 -0.09 10.09 3.19
C THR A 167 -1.15 11.06 2.71
N LEU A 168 -0.86 12.36 2.70
CA LEU A 168 -1.79 13.38 2.26
C LEU A 168 -2.18 13.23 0.79
N VAL A 169 -1.21 12.99 -0.08
CA VAL A 169 -1.44 12.85 -1.52
C VAL A 169 -2.25 11.60 -1.83
N LEU A 170 -1.82 10.43 -1.35
CA LEU A 170 -2.50 9.17 -1.66
C LEU A 170 -3.89 9.10 -1.01
N ALA A 171 -4.00 9.44 0.27
CA ALA A 171 -5.29 9.46 0.95
C ALA A 171 -6.23 10.50 0.34
N GLY A 172 -5.71 11.67 -0.05
CA GLY A 172 -6.50 12.73 -0.67
C GLY A 172 -7.08 12.30 -2.02
N LEU A 173 -6.30 11.64 -2.87
CA LEU A 173 -6.77 11.13 -4.16
C LEU A 173 -7.82 10.03 -4.00
N ASP A 174 -7.55 9.11 -3.08
CA ASP A 174 -8.44 8.01 -2.75
C ASP A 174 -9.75 8.49 -2.09
N ALA A 175 -9.70 9.60 -1.34
CA ALA A 175 -10.89 10.22 -0.75
C ALA A 175 -11.90 10.70 -1.80
N PHE A 176 -11.47 10.97 -3.03
CA PHE A 176 -12.36 11.26 -4.16
C PHE A 176 -12.84 9.97 -4.82
N ASN A 177 -13.64 9.20 -4.07
CA ASN A 177 -14.14 7.91 -4.52
C ASN A 177 -15.59 7.98 -5.06
N PRO A 178 -15.82 7.86 -6.37
CA PRO A 178 -17.17 7.88 -6.94
C PRO A 178 -18.09 6.79 -6.40
N CYS A 179 -17.53 5.63 -6.04
CA CYS A 179 -18.27 4.48 -5.57
C CYS A 179 -18.92 4.79 -4.22
N ALA A 180 -18.13 5.31 -3.27
CA ALA A 180 -18.61 5.71 -1.96
C ALA A 180 -19.57 6.92 -2.04
N PHE A 181 -19.27 7.91 -2.89
CA PHE A 181 -20.10 9.10 -3.06
C PHE A 181 -21.49 8.76 -3.58
N PHE A 182 -21.58 7.87 -4.58
CA PHE A 182 -22.87 7.47 -5.14
C PHE A 182 -23.77 6.82 -4.09
N VAL A 183 -23.25 5.85 -3.32
CA VAL A 183 -24.03 5.16 -2.28
C VAL A 183 -24.46 6.11 -1.17
N LEU A 184 -23.54 6.97 -0.71
CA LEU A 184 -23.83 7.97 0.32
C LEU A 184 -24.92 8.95 -0.13
N LEU A 185 -24.79 9.51 -1.34
CA LEU A 185 -25.76 10.46 -1.88
C LEU A 185 -27.12 9.81 -2.13
N PHE A 186 -27.16 8.53 -2.55
CA PHE A 186 -28.39 7.77 -2.68
C PHE A 186 -29.10 7.60 -1.32
N LEU A 187 -28.36 7.17 -0.29
CA LEU A 187 -28.87 7.03 1.08
C LEU A 187 -29.45 8.36 1.60
N LEU A 188 -28.69 9.45 1.46
CA LEU A 188 -29.11 10.77 1.90
C LEU A 188 -30.33 11.29 1.11
N SER A 189 -30.42 11.02 -0.19
CA SER A 189 -31.55 11.41 -1.03
C SER A 189 -32.85 10.71 -0.62
N MET A 190 -32.79 9.46 -0.17
CA MET A 190 -33.96 8.78 0.41
C MET A 190 -34.43 9.45 1.70
N LEU A 191 -33.48 9.83 2.57
CA LEU A 191 -33.75 10.50 3.85
C LEU A 191 -34.24 11.94 3.71
N ALA A 192 -33.93 12.62 2.60
CA ALA A 192 -34.35 14.00 2.35
C ALA A 192 -35.87 14.21 2.46
N HIS A 193 -36.68 13.18 2.15
CA HIS A 193 -38.14 13.23 2.27
C HIS A 193 -38.62 13.36 3.73
N GLN A 194 -37.80 12.98 4.73
CA GLN A 194 -38.16 13.09 6.15
C GLN A 194 -37.91 14.48 6.73
N LYS A 195 -37.25 15.39 6.00
CA LYS A 195 -36.95 16.79 6.40
C LYS A 195 -36.30 16.97 7.79
N SER A 196 -35.63 15.95 8.33
CA SER A 196 -35.00 15.99 9.65
C SER A 196 -33.47 16.03 9.56
N ARG A 197 -32.89 17.22 9.81
CA ARG A 197 -31.43 17.42 9.78
C ARG A 197 -30.67 16.53 10.77
N LYS A 198 -31.22 16.36 11.98
CA LYS A 198 -30.63 15.52 13.03
C LYS A 198 -30.53 14.06 12.59
N ARG A 199 -31.59 13.53 11.97
CA ARG A 199 -31.60 12.15 11.45
C ARG A 199 -30.61 11.97 10.30
N MET A 200 -30.52 12.94 9.39
CA MET A 200 -29.56 12.90 8.28
C MET A 200 -28.11 12.92 8.77
N LEU A 201 -27.79 13.77 9.75
CA LEU A 201 -26.45 13.81 10.36
C LEU A 201 -26.11 12.52 11.11
N LEU A 202 -27.08 11.95 11.85
CA LEU A 202 -26.87 10.70 12.57
C LEU A 202 -26.64 9.53 11.62
N ILE A 203 -27.54 9.33 10.65
CA ILE A 203 -27.47 8.20 9.73
C ILE A 203 -26.27 8.35 8.79
N GLY A 204 -26.08 9.53 8.20
CA GLY A 204 -24.90 9.82 7.38
C GLY A 204 -23.60 9.70 8.18
N GLY A 205 -23.56 10.19 9.41
CA GLY A 205 -22.40 10.06 10.29
C GLY A 205 -22.06 8.60 10.63
N VAL A 206 -23.06 7.76 10.89
CA VAL A 206 -22.87 6.32 11.10
C VAL A 206 -22.34 5.65 9.83
N PHE A 207 -22.88 6.00 8.66
CA PHE A 207 -22.36 5.49 7.39
C PHE A 207 -20.88 5.83 7.20
N VAL A 208 -20.49 7.10 7.45
CA VAL A 208 -19.10 7.55 7.33
C VAL A 208 -18.18 6.89 8.35
N MET A 209 -18.64 6.76 9.61
CA MET A 209 -17.88 6.10 10.67
C MET A 209 -17.64 4.62 10.35
N VAL A 210 -18.68 3.89 9.95
CA VAL A 210 -18.55 2.48 9.58
C VAL A 210 -17.65 2.33 8.35
N SER A 211 -17.77 3.23 7.36
CA SER A 211 -16.90 3.23 6.19
C SER A 211 -15.44 3.43 6.58
N GLY A 212 -15.13 4.43 7.41
CA GLY A 212 -13.77 4.63 7.92
C GLY A 212 -13.25 3.43 8.73
N LEU A 213 -14.07 2.78 9.54
CA LEU A 213 -13.67 1.57 10.28
C LEU A 213 -13.38 0.40 9.35
N MET A 214 -14.24 0.17 8.36
CA MET A 214 -14.05 -0.87 7.35
C MET A 214 -12.79 -0.60 6.53
N TYR A 215 -12.59 0.64 6.09
CA TYR A 215 -11.42 1.03 5.31
C TYR A 215 -10.12 0.80 6.08
N PHE A 216 -10.07 1.26 7.34
CA PHE A 216 -8.93 0.99 8.22
C PHE A 216 -8.71 -0.51 8.43
N ALA A 217 -9.77 -1.29 8.66
CA ALA A 217 -9.67 -2.73 8.83
C ALA A 217 -9.12 -3.43 7.57
N PHE A 218 -9.53 -3.00 6.38
CA PHE A 218 -9.00 -3.52 5.12
C PHE A 218 -7.54 -3.16 4.92
N MET A 219 -7.15 -1.90 5.16
CA MET A 219 -5.75 -1.49 5.10
C MET A 219 -4.88 -2.26 6.10
N ALA A 220 -5.36 -2.44 7.32
CA ALA A 220 -4.69 -3.23 8.35
C ALA A 220 -4.58 -4.70 7.92
N ALA A 221 -5.64 -5.30 7.39
CA ALA A 221 -5.60 -6.66 6.87
C ALA A 221 -4.54 -6.79 5.77
N TRP A 222 -4.49 -5.84 4.84
CA TRP A 222 -3.50 -5.82 3.75
C TRP A 222 -2.06 -5.71 4.27
N LEU A 223 -1.83 -4.81 5.24
CA LEU A 223 -0.53 -4.66 5.90
C LEU A 223 -0.05 -5.99 6.50
N ASN A 224 -0.92 -6.72 7.20
CA ASN A 224 -0.57 -8.00 7.83
C ASN A 224 -0.41 -9.12 6.78
N VAL A 225 -1.24 -9.15 5.73
CA VAL A 225 -1.14 -10.13 4.63
C VAL A 225 0.21 -10.03 3.93
N PHE A 226 0.64 -8.81 3.59
CA PHE A 226 1.95 -8.59 2.99
C PHE A 226 3.12 -8.95 3.90
N GLN A 227 2.96 -8.80 5.21
CA GLN A 227 3.97 -9.23 6.18
C GLN A 227 4.07 -10.75 6.33
N LEU A 228 2.95 -11.49 6.19
CA LEU A 228 2.94 -12.95 6.37
C LEU A 228 3.27 -13.73 5.10
N PHE A 229 2.77 -13.32 3.94
CA PHE A 229 2.71 -14.19 2.75
C PHE A 229 3.34 -13.61 1.48
N GLY A 230 3.80 -12.35 1.50
CA GLY A 230 4.20 -11.67 0.27
C GLY A 230 3.03 -11.46 -0.71
N HIS A 231 3.31 -11.30 -2.00
CA HIS A 231 2.28 -11.09 -3.03
C HIS A 231 1.60 -12.41 -3.42
N LEU A 232 0.34 -12.61 -3.00
CA LEU A 232 -0.46 -13.78 -3.38
C LEU A 232 -1.06 -13.61 -4.79
N ALA A 233 -0.33 -14.08 -5.80
CA ALA A 233 -0.71 -13.94 -7.21
C ALA A 233 -2.15 -14.41 -7.53
N TRP A 234 -2.64 -15.47 -6.88
CA TRP A 234 -4.00 -15.98 -7.09
C TRP A 234 -5.09 -15.06 -6.53
N VAL A 235 -4.83 -14.36 -5.41
CA VAL A 235 -5.78 -13.38 -4.83
C VAL A 235 -5.86 -12.16 -5.74
N THR A 236 -4.70 -11.69 -6.22
CA THR A 236 -4.59 -10.58 -7.18
C THR A 236 -5.34 -10.90 -8.47
N LEU A 237 -5.19 -12.12 -9.00
CA LEU A 237 -5.89 -12.59 -10.20
C LEU A 237 -7.41 -12.63 -9.98
N ALA A 238 -7.87 -13.19 -8.87
CA ALA A 238 -9.30 -13.28 -8.55
C ALA A 238 -9.94 -11.89 -8.38
N ALA A 239 -9.26 -10.98 -7.67
CA ALA A 239 -9.71 -9.60 -7.50
C ALA A 239 -9.73 -8.84 -8.84
N GLY A 240 -8.69 -9.01 -9.67
CA GLY A 240 -8.62 -8.41 -11.00
C GLY A 240 -9.73 -8.89 -11.93
N ALA A 241 -10.00 -10.20 -11.97
CA ALA A 241 -11.08 -10.78 -12.77
C ALA A 241 -12.46 -10.26 -12.33
N LEU A 242 -12.69 -10.18 -11.01
CA LEU A 242 -13.94 -9.64 -10.46
C LEU A 242 -14.09 -8.15 -10.81
N ALA A 243 -13.03 -7.34 -10.67
CA ALA A 243 -13.05 -5.92 -11.00
C ALA A 243 -13.31 -5.68 -12.50
N VAL A 244 -12.71 -6.47 -13.39
CA VAL A 244 -13.00 -6.41 -14.84
C VAL A 244 -14.46 -6.76 -15.12
N PHE A 245 -14.98 -7.83 -14.52
CA PHE A 245 -16.37 -8.23 -14.72
C PHE A 245 -17.36 -7.14 -14.27
N VAL A 246 -17.21 -6.64 -13.03
CA VAL A 246 -18.08 -5.61 -12.46
C VAL A 246 -17.93 -4.28 -13.22
N GLY A 247 -16.69 -3.90 -13.56
CA GLY A 247 -16.39 -2.71 -14.35
C GLY A 247 -17.03 -2.75 -15.73
N ALA A 248 -16.94 -3.88 -16.45
CA ALA A 248 -17.54 -4.06 -17.76
C ALA A 248 -19.07 -3.90 -17.71
N VAL A 249 -19.72 -4.47 -16.69
CA VAL A 249 -21.17 -4.32 -16.49
C VAL A 249 -21.54 -2.86 -16.21
N ASN A 250 -20.77 -2.14 -15.40
CA ASN A 250 -21.02 -0.72 -15.12
C ASN A 250 -20.85 0.18 -16.34
N VAL A 251 -19.81 -0.03 -17.15
CA VAL A 251 -19.60 0.71 -18.40
C VAL A 251 -20.70 0.38 -19.41
N LYS A 252 -21.07 -0.90 -19.56
CA LYS A 252 -22.20 -1.30 -20.42
C LYS A 252 -23.50 -0.64 -19.98
N ASP A 253 -23.79 -0.61 -18.68
CA ASP A 253 -25.01 0.01 -18.15
C ASP A 253 -25.09 1.52 -18.40
N PHE A 254 -23.95 2.21 -18.64
CA PHE A 254 -23.96 3.61 -19.07
C PHE A 254 -24.52 3.78 -20.49
N PHE A 255 -24.07 2.96 -21.44
CA PHE A 255 -24.48 3.03 -22.86
C PHE A 255 -25.80 2.32 -23.15
N LEU A 256 -26.05 1.20 -22.47
CA LEU A 256 -27.17 0.29 -22.67
C LEU A 256 -27.88 0.08 -21.33
N PHE A 257 -28.51 1.15 -20.84
CA PHE A 257 -29.22 1.15 -19.56
C PHE A 257 -30.32 0.07 -19.56
N GLU A 258 -30.29 -0.79 -18.54
CA GLU A 258 -31.26 -1.90 -18.30
C GLU A 258 -31.41 -2.96 -19.41
N LYS A 259 -30.51 -2.99 -20.41
CA LYS A 259 -30.49 -4.07 -21.42
C LYS A 259 -29.48 -5.17 -21.05
N GLY A 260 -29.95 -6.40 -20.89
CA GLY A 260 -29.11 -7.59 -20.61
C GLY A 260 -28.74 -7.76 -19.12
N ILE A 261 -27.53 -8.26 -18.84
CA ILE A 261 -27.00 -8.42 -17.47
C ILE A 261 -26.74 -7.03 -16.88
N THR A 262 -27.43 -6.64 -15.81
CA THR A 262 -27.22 -5.38 -15.10
C THR A 262 -27.04 -5.62 -13.61
N LEU A 263 -26.14 -4.86 -12.98
CA LEU A 263 -26.00 -4.83 -11.52
C LEU A 263 -26.98 -3.87 -10.85
N SER A 264 -27.87 -3.25 -11.63
CA SER A 264 -28.95 -2.41 -11.10
C SER A 264 -30.18 -3.23 -10.75
N ILE A 265 -30.94 -2.74 -9.76
CA ILE A 265 -32.12 -3.43 -9.23
C ILE A 265 -33.14 -3.66 -10.36
N PRO A 266 -33.58 -4.91 -10.64
CA PRO A 266 -34.57 -5.19 -11.67
C PRO A 266 -35.87 -4.42 -11.43
N GLU A 267 -36.47 -3.85 -12.48
CA GLU A 267 -37.77 -3.14 -12.45
C GLU A 267 -38.85 -3.92 -11.68
N SER A 268 -38.89 -5.25 -11.84
CA SER A 268 -39.84 -6.13 -11.14
C SER A 268 -39.63 -6.22 -9.62
N LYS A 269 -38.42 -5.96 -9.12
CA LYS A 269 -38.05 -6.03 -7.69
C LYS A 269 -37.95 -4.65 -7.04
N LYS A 270 -37.84 -3.57 -7.84
CA LYS A 270 -37.84 -2.18 -7.37
C LYS A 270 -39.02 -1.90 -6.42
N PRO A 271 -40.30 -2.14 -6.75
CA PRO A 271 -41.40 -1.79 -5.86
C PRO A 271 -41.38 -2.55 -4.52
N ASP A 272 -40.96 -3.82 -4.50
CA ASP A 272 -40.89 -4.62 -3.25
C ASP A 272 -39.72 -4.18 -2.36
N ILE A 273 -38.54 -3.90 -2.95
CA ILE A 273 -37.37 -3.36 -2.24
C ILE A 273 -37.65 -1.95 -1.72
N PHE A 274 -38.19 -1.06 -2.56
CA PHE A 274 -38.55 0.30 -2.17
C PHE A 274 -39.67 0.30 -1.14
N ARG A 275 -40.64 -0.62 -1.21
CA ARG A 275 -41.67 -0.78 -0.16
C ARG A 275 -41.03 -1.19 1.16
N ARG A 276 -40.21 -2.24 1.20
CA ARG A 276 -39.52 -2.69 2.42
C ARG A 276 -38.59 -1.62 2.99
N ALA A 277 -37.79 -0.98 2.14
CA ALA A 277 -36.93 0.13 2.53
C ALA A 277 -37.76 1.29 3.08
N ARG A 278 -38.89 1.63 2.44
CA ARG A 278 -39.79 2.67 2.91
C ARG A 278 -40.50 2.28 4.20
N THR A 279 -40.85 1.01 4.43
CA THR A 279 -41.41 0.54 5.71
C THR A 279 -40.37 0.62 6.83
N ILE A 280 -39.12 0.28 6.55
CA ILE A 280 -38.00 0.42 7.50
C ILE A 280 -37.71 1.91 7.80
N LEU A 281 -37.80 2.77 6.79
CA LEU A 281 -37.57 4.22 6.91
C LEU A 281 -38.78 4.99 7.45
N ALA A 282 -40.01 4.47 7.29
CA ALA A 282 -41.26 5.09 7.74
C ALA A 282 -41.66 4.61 9.14
N ALA A 283 -41.25 3.42 9.55
CA ALA A 283 -41.29 3.05 10.95
C ALA A 283 -40.31 3.96 11.70
N GLU A 284 -40.76 4.65 12.74
CA GLU A 284 -39.93 5.47 13.62
C GLU A 284 -38.88 4.66 14.42
N ASN A 285 -38.57 3.44 13.97
CA ASN A 285 -37.65 2.51 14.59
C ASN A 285 -36.21 2.84 14.19
N LEU A 286 -35.66 3.84 14.89
CA LEU A 286 -34.27 4.29 14.75
C LEU A 286 -33.23 3.13 14.74
N PRO A 287 -33.34 2.10 15.60
CA PRO A 287 -32.49 0.90 15.53
C PRO A 287 -32.48 0.19 14.17
N ALA A 288 -33.64 0.01 13.53
CA ALA A 288 -33.73 -0.69 12.24
C ALA A 288 -33.04 0.10 11.12
N MET A 289 -33.20 1.43 11.12
CA MET A 289 -32.50 2.30 10.17
C MET A 289 -30.98 2.29 10.39
N LEU A 290 -30.53 2.29 11.65
CA LEU A 290 -29.10 2.21 11.98
C LEU A 290 -28.51 0.88 11.51
N ALA A 291 -29.17 -0.24 11.78
CA ALA A 291 -28.74 -1.56 11.31
C ALA A 291 -28.67 -1.63 9.77
N ALA A 292 -29.68 -1.12 9.06
CA ALA A 292 -29.68 -1.04 7.60
C ALA A 292 -28.54 -0.16 7.06
N THR A 293 -28.24 0.94 7.74
CA THR A 293 -27.15 1.85 7.39
C THR A 293 -25.79 1.20 7.56
N ILE A 294 -25.57 0.48 8.68
CA ILE A 294 -24.34 -0.28 8.93
C ILE A 294 -24.15 -1.33 7.85
N PHE A 295 -25.19 -2.12 7.55
CA PHE A 295 -25.13 -3.13 6.49
C PHE A 295 -24.81 -2.51 5.12
N LEU A 296 -25.48 -1.41 4.77
CA LEU A 296 -25.23 -0.71 3.52
C LEU A 296 -23.80 -0.15 3.45
N ALA A 297 -23.28 0.41 4.55
CA ALA A 297 -21.91 0.92 4.61
C ALA A 297 -20.89 -0.21 4.41
N ILE A 298 -21.08 -1.37 5.06
CA ILE A 298 -20.22 -2.54 4.89
C ILE A 298 -20.24 -3.01 3.42
N ALA A 299 -21.43 -3.18 2.84
CA ALA A 299 -21.58 -3.59 1.44
C ALA A 299 -20.95 -2.58 0.47
N ALA A 300 -21.12 -1.28 0.72
CA ALA A 300 -20.52 -0.21 -0.07
C ALA A 300 -19.00 -0.27 -0.05
N ASN A 301 -18.39 -0.55 1.11
CA ASN A 301 -16.94 -0.63 1.25
C ASN A 301 -16.35 -1.88 0.57
N PHE A 302 -17.07 -3.01 0.56
CA PHE A 302 -16.65 -4.17 -0.25
C PHE A 302 -16.67 -3.85 -1.74
N TYR A 303 -17.69 -3.12 -2.20
CA TYR A 303 -17.77 -2.67 -3.58
C TYR A 303 -16.67 -1.63 -3.90
N GLU A 304 -16.35 -0.78 -2.94
CA GLU A 304 -15.31 0.24 -3.03
C GLU A 304 -13.91 -0.33 -3.21
N LEU A 305 -13.58 -1.45 -2.55
CA LEU A 305 -12.32 -2.16 -2.74
C LEU A 305 -12.05 -2.46 -4.22
N LEU A 306 -13.09 -2.72 -5.01
CA LEU A 306 -12.94 -2.99 -6.45
C LEU A 306 -12.59 -1.73 -7.26
N CYS A 307 -12.86 -0.53 -6.73
CA CYS A 307 -12.63 0.75 -7.40
C CYS A 307 -11.26 1.35 -7.08
N THR A 308 -10.79 1.23 -5.83
CA THR A 308 -9.62 2.00 -5.36
C THR A 308 -8.60 1.21 -4.55
N ALA A 309 -8.69 -0.13 -4.47
CA ALA A 309 -7.74 -0.95 -3.70
C ALA A 309 -6.25 -0.74 -4.05
N GLY A 310 -5.94 -0.21 -5.23
CA GLY A 310 -4.59 0.18 -5.60
C GLY A 310 -3.94 1.16 -4.62
N PHE A 311 -4.65 2.20 -4.16
CA PHE A 311 -4.07 3.21 -3.27
C PHE A 311 -3.70 2.65 -1.88
N PRO A 312 -4.61 1.95 -1.15
CA PRO A 312 -4.25 1.20 0.05
C PRO A 312 -3.09 0.24 -0.13
N MET A 313 -3.06 -0.48 -1.25
CA MET A 313 -2.03 -1.47 -1.53
C MET A 313 -0.65 -0.84 -1.63
N VAL A 314 -0.50 0.21 -2.45
CA VAL A 314 0.75 0.95 -2.58
C VAL A 314 1.18 1.55 -1.25
N TYR A 315 0.25 2.20 -0.54
CA TYR A 315 0.57 2.88 0.72
C TYR A 315 1.02 1.90 1.82
N THR A 316 0.28 0.80 2.01
CA THR A 316 0.63 -0.24 2.99
C THR A 316 1.96 -0.91 2.66
N ARG A 317 2.27 -1.15 1.37
CA ARG A 317 3.59 -1.62 0.94
C ARG A 317 4.70 -0.63 1.30
N LEU A 318 4.52 0.66 1.01
CA LEU A 318 5.50 1.70 1.36
C LEU A 318 5.73 1.78 2.87
N LEU A 319 4.68 1.61 3.69
CA LEU A 319 4.81 1.53 5.15
C LEU A 319 5.57 0.28 5.65
N THR A 320 5.52 -0.84 4.93
CA THR A 320 6.35 -2.02 5.25
C THR A 320 7.82 -1.81 4.93
N LEU A 321 8.13 -1.01 3.91
CA LEU A 321 9.50 -0.67 3.50
C LEU A 321 10.10 0.45 4.36
N ALA A 322 9.26 1.28 4.98
CA ALA A 322 9.70 2.26 5.96
C ALA A 322 10.09 1.57 7.29
N ASP A 323 11.22 2.00 7.85
CA ASP A 323 11.68 1.58 9.19
C ASP A 323 10.83 2.27 10.27
N LEU A 324 9.65 1.71 10.49
CA LEU A 324 8.65 2.19 11.45
C LEU A 324 8.30 1.10 12.44
N SER A 325 8.12 1.50 13.71
CA SER A 325 7.50 0.65 14.72
C SER A 325 6.06 0.29 14.32
N ALA A 326 5.52 -0.78 14.90
CA ALA A 326 4.13 -1.18 14.65
C ALA A 326 3.15 -0.04 14.96
N VAL A 327 3.36 0.68 16.07
CA VAL A 327 2.55 1.85 16.44
C VAL A 327 2.63 2.94 15.37
N GLY A 328 3.81 3.20 14.82
CA GLY A 328 4.00 4.15 13.72
C GLY A 328 3.20 3.77 12.48
N ARG A 329 3.25 2.49 12.07
CA ARG A 329 2.52 1.99 10.89
C ARG A 329 1.01 2.14 11.05
N TYR A 330 0.45 1.68 12.17
CA TYR A 330 -0.99 1.82 12.44
C TYR A 330 -1.41 3.29 12.64
N GLY A 331 -0.53 4.14 13.18
CA GLY A 331 -0.76 5.59 13.26
C GLY A 331 -0.88 6.25 11.88
N TYR A 332 -0.02 5.87 10.94
CA TYR A 332 -0.10 6.33 9.55
C TYR A 332 -1.34 5.80 8.82
N LEU A 333 -1.75 4.54 9.06
CA LEU A 333 -3.04 4.05 8.57
C LEU A 333 -4.22 4.86 9.11
N ALA A 334 -4.19 5.22 10.39
CA ALA A 334 -5.23 6.06 10.97
C ALA A 334 -5.23 7.48 10.36
N ALA A 335 -4.05 8.07 10.15
CA ALA A 335 -3.91 9.38 9.49
C ALA A 335 -4.45 9.37 8.05
N TYR A 336 -4.12 8.32 7.29
CA TYR A 336 -4.68 8.08 5.95
C TYR A 336 -6.21 8.05 6.01
N ASN A 337 -6.76 7.23 6.90
CA ASN A 337 -8.20 7.04 7.03
C ASN A 337 -8.94 8.31 7.44
N LEU A 338 -8.33 9.14 8.31
CA LEU A 338 -8.88 10.44 8.69
C LEU A 338 -9.02 11.38 7.48
N ILE A 339 -8.04 11.41 6.59
CA ILE A 339 -8.10 12.21 5.36
C ILE A 339 -9.18 11.65 4.42
N TYR A 340 -9.22 10.32 4.27
CA TYR A 340 -10.18 9.62 3.44
C TYR A 340 -11.65 9.92 3.81
N VAL A 341 -12.00 9.96 5.10
CA VAL A 341 -13.39 10.19 5.53
C VAL A 341 -13.85 11.66 5.40
N VAL A 342 -12.93 12.61 5.24
CA VAL A 342 -13.26 14.06 5.24
C VAL A 342 -14.25 14.43 4.13
N PRO A 343 -14.05 14.07 2.84
CA PRO A 343 -15.01 14.39 1.79
C PRO A 343 -16.39 13.79 2.02
N LEU A 344 -16.48 12.56 2.54
CA LEU A 344 -17.75 11.92 2.87
C LEU A 344 -18.48 12.67 4.01
N ALA A 345 -17.76 13.05 5.06
CA ALA A 345 -18.31 13.85 6.14
C ALA A 345 -18.79 15.22 5.66
N LEU A 346 -18.04 15.87 4.76
CA LEU A 346 -18.44 17.13 4.13
C LEU A 346 -19.74 16.97 3.32
N ILE A 347 -19.88 15.90 2.55
CA ILE A 347 -21.11 15.58 1.81
C ILE A 347 -22.29 15.46 2.78
N VAL A 348 -22.16 14.71 3.87
CA VAL A 348 -23.22 14.57 4.90
C VAL A 348 -23.61 15.93 5.48
N ILE A 349 -22.63 16.76 5.87
CA ILE A 349 -22.87 18.07 6.47
C ILE A 349 -23.58 19.01 5.50
N VAL A 350 -23.09 19.12 4.25
CA VAL A 350 -23.66 19.99 3.22
C VAL A 350 -25.08 19.56 2.87
N PHE A 351 -25.29 18.26 2.67
CA PHE A 351 -26.60 17.72 2.31
C PHE A 351 -27.62 17.86 3.45
N ALA A 352 -27.20 17.67 4.72
CA ALA A 352 -28.06 17.89 5.88
C ALA A 352 -28.42 19.37 6.07
N ARG A 353 -27.49 20.31 5.83
CA ARG A 353 -27.75 21.76 5.92
C ARG A 353 -28.71 22.22 4.82
N THR A 354 -28.53 21.73 3.61
CA THR A 354 -29.36 22.06 2.45
C THR A 354 -30.68 21.29 2.39
N LEU A 355 -30.92 20.35 3.31
CA LEU A 355 -32.10 19.46 3.31
C LEU A 355 -32.31 18.72 1.97
N GLY A 356 -31.22 18.46 1.25
CA GLY A 356 -31.29 17.83 -0.07
C GLY A 356 -31.98 18.68 -1.13
N ALA A 357 -31.84 20.02 -1.06
CA ALA A 357 -32.42 20.96 -2.03
C ALA A 357 -32.06 20.64 -3.49
N ARG A 358 -30.89 20.03 -3.73
CA ARG A 358 -30.51 19.46 -5.03
C ARG A 358 -30.31 17.95 -4.88
N LYS A 359 -31.14 17.17 -5.56
CA LYS A 359 -31.01 15.72 -5.67
C LYS A 359 -30.09 15.37 -6.84
N LEU A 360 -29.40 14.22 -6.75
CA LEU A 360 -28.70 13.64 -7.90
C LEU A 360 -29.71 13.38 -9.01
N THR A 361 -29.47 13.95 -10.18
CA THR A 361 -30.22 13.62 -11.39
C THR A 361 -29.81 12.25 -11.90
N GLU A 362 -30.69 11.60 -12.67
CA GLU A 362 -30.38 10.31 -13.29
C GLU A 362 -29.11 10.39 -14.15
N ARG A 363 -28.93 11.50 -14.86
CA ARG A 363 -27.73 11.77 -15.65
C ARG A 363 -26.45 11.81 -14.81
N GLU A 364 -26.45 12.55 -13.70
CA GLU A 364 -25.31 12.60 -12.78
C GLU A 364 -25.01 11.21 -12.19
N GLY A 365 -26.05 10.44 -11.86
CA GLY A 365 -25.90 9.05 -11.41
C GLY A 365 -25.29 8.14 -12.48
N ARG A 366 -25.71 8.25 -13.75
CA ARG A 366 -25.11 7.50 -14.87
C ARG A 366 -23.64 7.89 -15.08
N LEU A 367 -23.29 9.17 -14.99
CA LEU A 367 -21.91 9.63 -15.10
C LEU A 367 -21.02 9.12 -13.97
N LEU A 368 -21.51 9.12 -12.71
CA LEU A 368 -20.77 8.52 -11.59
C LEU A 368 -20.58 7.01 -11.77
N LYS A 369 -21.59 6.32 -12.30
CA LYS A 369 -21.51 4.89 -12.61
C LYS A 369 -20.51 4.59 -13.73
N LEU A 370 -20.44 5.44 -14.75
CA LEU A 370 -19.40 5.35 -15.79
C LEU A 370 -18.01 5.52 -15.20
N MET A 371 -17.80 6.56 -14.38
CA MET A 371 -16.50 6.82 -13.76
C MET A 371 -16.06 5.63 -12.90
N SER A 372 -16.95 5.11 -12.06
CA SER A 372 -16.73 3.89 -11.27
C SER A 372 -16.40 2.68 -12.15
N GLY A 373 -17.15 2.46 -13.23
CA GLY A 373 -16.94 1.35 -14.15
C GLY A 373 -15.59 1.41 -14.87
N VAL A 374 -15.18 2.60 -15.31
CA VAL A 374 -13.86 2.81 -15.95
C VAL A 374 -12.73 2.55 -14.96
N MET A 375 -12.81 3.11 -13.74
CA MET A 375 -11.80 2.86 -12.69
C MET A 375 -11.66 1.36 -12.36
N MET A 376 -12.77 0.64 -12.23
CA MET A 376 -12.78 -0.81 -11.97
C MET A 376 -12.17 -1.61 -13.13
N LEU A 377 -12.52 -1.27 -14.38
CA LEU A 377 -11.96 -1.93 -15.57
C LEU A 377 -10.46 -1.73 -15.66
N GLU A 378 -10.01 -0.50 -15.47
CA GLU A 378 -8.61 -0.12 -15.51
C GLU A 378 -7.78 -0.83 -14.44
N LEU A 379 -8.23 -0.76 -13.18
CA LEU A 379 -7.58 -1.43 -12.07
C LEU A 379 -7.59 -2.95 -12.28
N GLY A 380 -8.73 -3.51 -12.68
CA GLY A 380 -8.87 -4.94 -12.97
C GLY A 380 -7.95 -5.41 -14.09
N ALA A 381 -7.86 -4.64 -15.19
CA ALA A 381 -7.01 -4.97 -16.33
C ALA A 381 -5.52 -4.95 -15.94
N ILE A 382 -5.08 -3.97 -15.14
CA ILE A 382 -3.69 -3.93 -14.67
C ILE A 382 -3.40 -5.10 -13.73
N LEU A 383 -4.30 -5.42 -12.79
CA LEU A 383 -4.13 -6.56 -11.89
C LEU A 383 -4.02 -7.90 -12.66
N LEU A 384 -4.65 -8.03 -13.83
CA LEU A 384 -4.59 -9.24 -14.66
C LEU A 384 -3.38 -9.27 -15.61
N LEU A 385 -3.01 -8.13 -16.20
CA LEU A 385 -2.01 -8.06 -17.28
C LEU A 385 -0.61 -7.71 -16.78
N ALA A 386 -0.51 -6.92 -15.72
CA ALA A 386 0.74 -6.39 -15.18
C ALA A 386 0.57 -6.00 -13.68
N PRO A 387 0.33 -6.95 -12.76
CA PRO A 387 0.05 -6.65 -11.36
C PRO A 387 1.17 -5.85 -10.67
N GLU A 388 2.42 -6.07 -11.06
CA GLU A 388 3.60 -5.32 -10.58
C GLU A 388 3.48 -3.80 -10.82
N ARG A 389 2.76 -3.40 -11.87
CA ARG A 389 2.54 -1.99 -12.22
C ARG A 389 1.58 -1.26 -11.27
N VAL A 390 0.73 -1.96 -10.53
CA VAL A 390 -0.15 -1.33 -9.53
C VAL A 390 0.64 -0.62 -8.44
N SER A 391 1.86 -1.11 -8.15
CA SER A 391 2.75 -0.50 -7.16
C SER A 391 3.32 0.87 -7.59
N GLN A 392 3.25 1.20 -8.88
CA GLN A 392 3.77 2.45 -9.42
C GLN A 392 2.78 3.58 -9.22
N ILE A 393 3.16 4.58 -8.43
CA ILE A 393 2.32 5.75 -8.12
C ILE A 393 1.81 6.43 -9.39
N GLY A 394 2.66 6.59 -10.41
CA GLY A 394 2.29 7.24 -11.67
C GLY A 394 1.12 6.55 -12.41
N ILE A 395 0.98 5.23 -12.25
CA ILE A 395 -0.10 4.47 -12.88
C ILE A 395 -1.42 4.77 -12.17
N ALA A 396 -1.46 4.80 -10.84
CA ALA A 396 -2.68 5.17 -10.10
C ALA A 396 -3.21 6.57 -10.51
N PHE A 397 -2.31 7.54 -10.70
CA PHE A 397 -2.68 8.86 -11.24
C PHE A 397 -3.18 8.79 -12.68
N GLY A 398 -2.51 8.01 -13.53
CA GLY A 398 -2.90 7.80 -14.92
C GLY A 398 -4.32 7.25 -15.04
N LEU A 399 -4.66 6.22 -14.25
CA LEU A 399 -6.01 5.64 -14.23
C LEU A 399 -7.07 6.67 -13.83
N MET A 400 -6.83 7.38 -12.73
CA MET A 400 -7.77 8.43 -12.29
C MET A 400 -7.96 9.51 -13.37
N ALA A 401 -6.89 9.93 -14.03
CA ALA A 401 -6.95 10.93 -15.09
C ALA A 401 -7.75 10.43 -16.30
N VAL A 402 -7.57 9.18 -16.71
CA VAL A 402 -8.34 8.57 -17.82
C VAL A 402 -9.81 8.43 -17.43
N ALA A 403 -10.13 7.89 -16.24
CA ALA A 403 -11.50 7.78 -15.77
C ALA A 403 -12.24 9.13 -15.72
N VAL A 404 -11.58 10.18 -15.22
CA VAL A 404 -12.12 11.55 -15.22
C VAL A 404 -12.26 12.08 -16.64
N GLY A 405 -11.26 11.89 -17.50
CA GLY A 405 -11.27 12.36 -18.89
C GLY A 405 -12.38 11.72 -19.73
N VAL A 406 -12.55 10.39 -19.63
CA VAL A 406 -13.62 9.64 -20.30
C VAL A 406 -14.99 10.11 -19.80
N THR A 407 -15.15 10.24 -18.48
CA THR A 407 -16.42 10.70 -17.90
C THR A 407 -16.75 12.13 -18.30
N TRP A 408 -15.75 13.02 -18.37
CA TRP A 408 -15.92 14.40 -18.80
C TRP A 408 -16.30 14.51 -20.28
N LEU A 409 -15.65 13.72 -21.15
CA LEU A 409 -16.00 13.64 -22.56
C LEU A 409 -17.44 13.15 -22.75
N ALA A 410 -17.82 12.08 -22.05
CA ALA A 410 -19.17 11.55 -22.05
C ALA A 410 -20.19 12.59 -21.54
N ALA A 411 -19.85 13.34 -20.48
CA ALA A 411 -20.67 14.42 -19.98
C ALA A 411 -20.88 15.54 -21.01
N ARG A 412 -19.88 15.85 -21.84
CA ARG A 412 -20.02 16.84 -22.93
C ARG A 412 -20.88 16.30 -24.07
N LEU A 413 -20.61 15.10 -24.56
CA LEU A 413 -21.33 14.51 -25.69
C LEU A 413 -22.82 14.31 -25.40
N THR A 414 -23.16 13.87 -24.19
CA THR A 414 -24.55 13.68 -23.76
C THR A 414 -25.28 14.98 -23.42
N ARG A 415 -24.58 16.13 -23.41
CA ARG A 415 -25.22 17.44 -23.19
C ARG A 415 -25.94 17.95 -24.44
N THR A 416 -25.46 17.54 -25.62
CA THR A 416 -25.96 17.93 -26.94
C THR A 416 -27.20 17.17 -27.39
N GLU A 417 -27.54 16.03 -26.77
CA GLU A 417 -28.73 15.24 -27.15
C GLU A 417 -30.00 15.59 -26.35
N GLN A 418 -29.91 16.49 -25.36
CA GLN A 418 -31.03 16.86 -24.47
C GLN A 418 -31.36 18.35 -24.47
N GLY A 419 -30.70 19.15 -25.31
CA GLY A 419 -31.08 20.54 -25.62
C GLY A 419 -31.65 20.57 -27.01
#